data_AF-M1AUT9-F1
#
_entry.id   AF-M1AUT9-F1
#
_cell.length_a   1.000
_cell.length_b   1.000
_cell.length_c   1.000
_cell.angle_alpha   90.00
_cell.angle_beta   90.00
_cell.angle_gamma   90.00
#
_symmetry.space_group_name_H-M   'P 1'
#
loop_
_entity.id
_entity.type
_entity.pdbx_description
1 polymer ?
#
loop_
_entity_poly.entity_id
_entity_poly.type
_entity_poly.pdbx_seq_one_letter_code
_entity_poly.pdbx_strand_id
1 'polypeptide(L)'
;MALLSAVKAGIFVVQAAGNTGPSPKSVASFSPWIFSVGASTHDRVYSNSILLGNNITISGVGLAPGTDNMYMLVSAIHALNDTAAKDMYVSECQDASKFNHTLVQGNLLICSYSIRFVLGLSTIKQASETAMNLSAAGVVFAMDPFVITYQLNPVPMRLPGIIIPSPDDAKILLQYYNSSLEKDETTRKIVKFGAVACILGGIKPNFSLSAPKVMYYSARGPDPEDNSVDNADILKPNLVAPGNSIWAAWSSRGAESIEFQGENFAMMSGTSMAAPHIAGLAALIKQKFPTFTPAAIGSALSTTASQHNKYGGPILAQRAYANPDSNQSPATPFDMGSGFVNATAALDPGLILDTSYNDYMAFLCGINGSAPVLLNYTGESCGVSTMNGADLNMPSITISKLNQSRKVQRMLTNIAGNETYIVGWSAPNGVSIKVTPKRFFVASGQQQILNVFLNATMNSTTPSFGRIGLVGNKGHVVNIPLSVIVKISYHSTNS
;
A
#
# COMPACT_ATOMS: atom_id res chain seq x y z
N MET A 1 15.18 20.94 0.34
CA MET A 1 16.64 20.78 0.13
C MET A 1 17.37 19.93 1.17
N ALA A 2 16.90 19.81 2.42
CA ALA A 2 17.57 18.97 3.45
C ALA A 2 17.81 17.52 3.00
N LEU A 3 16.80 16.87 2.40
CA LEU A 3 16.92 15.49 1.91
C LEU A 3 17.92 15.36 0.75
N LEU A 4 18.03 16.37 -0.12
CA LEU A 4 19.06 16.39 -1.17
C LEU A 4 20.47 16.53 -0.56
N SER A 5 20.61 17.26 0.55
CA SER A 5 21.89 17.37 1.25
C SER A 5 22.32 16.03 1.87
N ALA A 6 21.37 15.26 2.40
CA ALA A 6 21.63 13.89 2.85
C ALA A 6 22.13 13.01 1.69
N VAL A 7 21.49 13.10 0.52
CA VAL A 7 21.90 12.37 -0.69
C VAL A 7 23.29 12.80 -1.17
N LYS A 8 23.62 14.10 -1.12
CA LYS A 8 24.97 14.63 -1.39
C LYS A 8 26.02 14.00 -0.46
N ALA A 9 25.66 13.77 0.80
CA ALA A 9 26.50 13.09 1.78
C ALA A 9 26.53 11.55 1.64
N GLY A 10 25.91 10.99 0.59
CA GLY A 10 25.87 9.55 0.36
C GLY A 10 24.83 8.79 1.20
N ILE A 11 23.88 9.50 1.82
CA ILE A 11 22.82 8.91 2.64
C ILE A 11 21.59 8.63 1.76
N PHE A 12 21.16 7.36 1.75
CA PHE A 12 19.94 6.95 1.06
C PHE A 12 18.70 7.39 1.84
N VAL A 13 17.77 8.07 1.16
CA VAL A 13 16.55 8.61 1.77
C VAL A 13 15.35 7.82 1.27
N VAL A 14 14.63 7.20 2.21
CA VAL A 14 13.38 6.47 1.93
C VAL A 14 12.21 7.25 2.50
N GLN A 15 11.13 7.37 1.73
CA GLN A 15 9.90 8.01 2.20
C GLN A 15 8.68 7.19 1.79
N ALA A 16 7.69 7.14 2.67
CA ALA A 16 6.38 6.57 2.37
C ALA A 16 5.70 7.37 1.25
N ALA A 17 5.08 6.68 0.28
CA ALA A 17 4.39 7.35 -0.83
C ALA A 17 3.16 8.15 -0.39
N GLY A 18 2.51 7.75 0.72
CA GLY A 18 1.26 8.32 1.21
C GLY A 18 0.12 7.30 1.25
N ASN A 19 -0.92 7.58 2.02
CA ASN A 19 -2.08 6.69 2.23
C ASN A 19 -3.39 7.26 1.65
N THR A 20 -3.29 8.12 0.64
CA THR A 20 -4.40 8.88 0.00
C THR A 20 -4.83 8.29 -1.35
N GLY A 21 -4.41 7.07 -1.68
CA GLY A 21 -4.90 6.33 -2.86
C GLY A 21 -6.39 5.99 -2.77
N PRO A 22 -6.97 5.23 -3.72
CA PRO A 22 -6.38 4.70 -4.94
C PRO A 22 -6.45 5.69 -6.12
N SER A 23 -6.94 6.92 -5.87
CA SER A 23 -7.02 7.96 -6.90
C SER A 23 -5.64 8.25 -7.49
N PRO A 24 -5.52 8.44 -8.82
CA PRO A 24 -4.30 8.95 -9.44
C PRO A 24 -3.86 10.27 -8.79
N LYS A 25 -2.57 10.61 -8.88
CA LYS A 25 -2.04 11.90 -8.39
C LYS A 25 -2.18 12.12 -6.88
N SER A 26 -2.11 11.04 -6.11
CA SER A 26 -2.24 11.09 -4.65
C SER A 26 -0.90 10.99 -3.93
N VAL A 27 0.19 10.71 -4.64
CA VAL A 27 1.54 10.59 -4.07
C VAL A 27 2.01 11.93 -3.51
N ALA A 28 2.58 11.92 -2.30
CA ALA A 28 3.13 13.11 -1.64
C ALA A 28 4.67 13.12 -1.59
N SER A 29 5.30 12.01 -1.97
CA SER A 29 6.75 11.86 -1.99
C SER A 29 7.25 11.79 -3.43
N PHE A 30 7.76 12.90 -3.93
CA PHE A 30 7.98 13.05 -5.38
C PHE A 30 9.37 13.46 -5.83
N SER A 31 10.23 13.99 -4.95
CA SER A 31 11.56 14.43 -5.39
C SER A 31 12.38 13.26 -6.00
N PRO A 32 13.15 13.50 -7.09
CA PRO A 32 13.90 12.44 -7.78
C PRO A 32 14.94 11.72 -6.90
N TRP A 33 15.51 12.43 -5.93
CA TRP A 33 16.53 11.90 -5.00
C TRP A 33 15.94 11.19 -3.78
N ILE A 34 14.61 11.14 -3.65
CA ILE A 34 13.92 10.40 -2.58
C ILE A 34 13.43 9.07 -3.15
N PHE A 35 13.65 7.97 -2.42
CA PHE A 35 13.12 6.67 -2.79
C PHE A 35 11.74 6.45 -2.15
N SER A 36 10.70 6.62 -2.97
CA SER A 36 9.30 6.61 -2.53
C SER A 36 8.71 5.20 -2.57
N VAL A 37 8.13 4.76 -1.45
CA VAL A 37 7.67 3.36 -1.29
C VAL A 37 6.16 3.27 -1.16
N GLY A 38 5.53 2.55 -2.08
CA GLY A 38 4.11 2.20 -2.01
C GLY A 38 3.87 0.95 -1.14
N ALA A 39 2.62 0.73 -0.74
CA ALA A 39 2.23 -0.36 0.14
C ALA A 39 1.54 -1.48 -0.62
N SER A 40 1.94 -2.71 -0.31
CA SER A 40 1.32 -3.94 -0.82
C SER A 40 1.05 -4.94 0.31
N THR A 41 0.21 -5.92 0.03
CA THR A 41 0.06 -7.10 0.90
C THR A 41 1.32 -7.94 0.92
N HIS A 42 1.58 -8.59 2.05
CA HIS A 42 2.32 -9.86 2.07
C HIS A 42 1.34 -11.03 1.89
N ASP A 43 1.88 -12.25 1.80
CA ASP A 43 1.07 -13.46 1.62
C ASP A 43 0.36 -13.94 2.89
N ARG A 44 0.88 -13.62 4.08
CA ARG A 44 0.21 -13.99 5.34
C ARG A 44 -1.14 -13.28 5.50
N VAL A 45 -2.19 -14.05 5.78
CA VAL A 45 -3.57 -13.61 6.01
C VAL A 45 -4.09 -14.31 7.26
N TYR A 46 -4.86 -13.61 8.09
CA TYR A 46 -5.57 -14.19 9.22
C TYR A 46 -7.05 -14.25 8.88
N SER A 47 -7.51 -15.43 8.47
CA SER A 47 -8.92 -15.64 8.14
C SER A 47 -9.74 -15.68 9.42
N ASN A 48 -10.76 -14.82 9.48
CA ASN A 48 -11.76 -14.79 10.54
C ASN A 48 -13.15 -14.73 9.87
N SER A 49 -14.09 -15.54 10.34
CA SER A 49 -15.46 -15.55 9.84
C SER A 49 -16.42 -16.00 10.93
N ILE A 50 -17.72 -15.74 10.76
CA ILE A 50 -18.76 -16.20 11.68
C ILE A 50 -19.78 -17.03 10.90
N LEU A 51 -19.98 -18.26 11.33
CA LEU A 51 -20.99 -19.18 10.81
C LEU A 51 -22.26 -19.04 11.64
N LEU A 52 -23.36 -18.65 11.02
CA LEU A 52 -24.65 -18.48 11.64
C LEU A 52 -25.43 -19.81 11.65
N GLY A 53 -26.37 -19.97 12.58
CA GLY A 53 -27.22 -21.17 12.68
C GLY A 53 -28.09 -21.44 11.44
N ASN A 54 -28.29 -20.46 10.57
CA ASN A 54 -28.94 -20.61 9.26
C ASN A 54 -27.96 -20.97 8.12
N ASN A 55 -26.74 -21.40 8.46
CA ASN A 55 -25.68 -21.84 7.54
C ASN A 55 -25.08 -20.72 6.65
N ILE A 56 -25.38 -19.45 6.94
CA ILE A 56 -24.71 -18.32 6.31
C ILE A 56 -23.36 -18.10 7.01
N THR A 57 -22.29 -17.96 6.23
CA THR A 57 -20.97 -17.57 6.74
C THR A 57 -20.68 -16.13 6.35
N ILE A 58 -20.39 -15.29 7.35
CA ILE A 58 -20.01 -13.89 7.14
C ILE A 58 -18.50 -13.76 7.37
N SER A 59 -17.81 -13.11 6.43
CA SER A 59 -16.37 -12.83 6.58
C SER A 59 -16.14 -11.67 7.55
N GLY A 60 -15.07 -11.73 8.32
CA GLY A 60 -14.67 -10.66 9.22
C GLY A 60 -13.17 -10.49 9.31
N VAL A 61 -12.77 -9.61 10.21
CA VAL A 61 -11.40 -9.29 10.57
C VAL A 61 -11.23 -9.36 12.09
N GLY A 62 -9.99 -9.25 12.55
CA GLY A 62 -9.64 -9.29 13.97
C GLY A 62 -8.73 -10.48 14.29
N LEU A 63 -7.84 -10.27 15.26
CA LEU A 63 -6.88 -11.28 15.72
C LEU A 63 -7.36 -11.88 17.03
N ALA A 64 -8.27 -12.84 16.92
CA ALA A 64 -8.90 -13.48 18.07
C ALA A 64 -8.97 -15.00 17.85
N PRO A 65 -9.05 -15.79 18.93
CA PRO A 65 -9.41 -17.20 18.80
C PRO A 65 -10.84 -17.36 18.25
N GLY A 66 -11.12 -18.54 17.69
CA GLY A 66 -12.49 -18.94 17.37
C GLY A 66 -13.21 -19.50 18.60
N THR A 67 -14.48 -19.88 18.42
CA THR A 67 -15.26 -20.62 19.40
C THR A 67 -15.29 -22.12 19.07
N ASP A 68 -15.39 -22.98 20.08
CA ASP A 68 -15.42 -24.43 19.86
C ASP A 68 -16.77 -24.96 19.36
N ASN A 69 -17.87 -24.25 19.64
CA ASN A 69 -19.24 -24.64 19.33
C ASN A 69 -20.07 -23.43 18.87
N MET A 70 -21.31 -23.70 18.49
CA MET A 70 -22.33 -22.67 18.31
C MET A 70 -22.78 -22.15 19.68
N TYR A 71 -22.77 -20.82 19.84
CA TYR A 71 -23.23 -20.13 21.03
C TYR A 71 -24.38 -19.20 20.67
N MET A 72 -25.28 -18.96 21.61
CA MET A 72 -26.40 -18.05 21.41
C MET A 72 -25.88 -16.62 21.20
N LEU A 73 -26.49 -15.88 20.28
CA LEU A 73 -26.21 -14.48 20.04
C LEU A 73 -27.10 -13.63 20.93
N VAL A 74 -26.53 -12.63 21.60
CA VAL A 74 -27.26 -11.66 22.42
C VAL A 74 -26.76 -10.27 22.07
N SER A 75 -27.65 -9.40 21.59
CA SER A 75 -27.30 -8.01 21.29
C SER A 75 -27.21 -7.18 22.56
N ALA A 76 -26.21 -6.31 22.64
CA ALA A 76 -25.99 -5.39 23.76
C ALA A 76 -27.27 -4.62 24.15
N ILE A 77 -28.06 -4.15 23.18
CA ILE A 77 -29.30 -3.41 23.43
C ILE A 77 -30.41 -4.28 24.08
N HIS A 78 -30.38 -5.60 23.89
CA HIS A 78 -31.35 -6.53 24.48
C HIS A 78 -30.84 -7.17 25.78
N ALA A 79 -29.58 -6.89 26.15
CA ALA A 79 -28.97 -7.35 27.39
C ALA A 79 -28.97 -6.29 28.49
N LEU A 80 -29.63 -5.14 28.34
CA LEU A 80 -29.59 -4.05 29.31
C LEU A 80 -30.30 -4.40 30.63
N ASN A 81 -29.73 -3.95 31.75
CA ASN A 81 -30.34 -4.09 33.09
C ASN A 81 -31.60 -3.22 33.28
N ASP A 82 -31.66 -2.06 32.60
CA ASP A 82 -32.77 -1.12 32.70
C ASP A 82 -33.17 -0.61 31.31
N THR A 83 -34.47 -0.64 31.02
CA THR A 83 -35.07 -0.15 29.77
C THR A 83 -34.96 1.37 29.59
N ALA A 84 -34.55 2.12 30.61
CA ALA A 84 -34.48 3.59 30.61
C ALA A 84 -33.13 4.19 30.15
N ALA A 85 -32.13 3.38 29.79
CA ALA A 85 -30.83 3.89 29.36
C ALA A 85 -30.92 4.60 27.99
N LYS A 86 -31.18 5.91 28.00
CA LYS A 86 -31.07 6.85 26.85
C LYS A 86 -29.62 7.05 26.37
N ASP A 87 -28.69 6.19 26.77
CA ASP A 87 -27.31 6.29 26.34
C ASP A 87 -27.17 5.56 24.99
N MET A 88 -27.09 6.38 23.93
CA MET A 88 -27.02 5.93 22.54
C MET A 88 -25.81 5.02 22.27
N TYR A 89 -24.80 5.03 23.15
CA TYR A 89 -23.53 4.35 22.94
C TYR A 89 -23.38 3.05 23.74
N VAL A 90 -24.38 2.63 24.51
CA VAL A 90 -24.31 1.38 25.28
C VAL A 90 -24.16 0.17 24.34
N SER A 91 -24.65 0.27 23.10
CA SER A 91 -24.46 -0.77 22.09
C SER A 91 -22.99 -1.08 21.78
N GLU A 92 -22.05 -0.19 22.11
CA GLU A 92 -20.61 -0.34 21.89
C GLU A 92 -19.90 -1.18 22.97
N CYS A 93 -20.64 -1.66 23.97
CA CYS A 93 -20.16 -2.56 25.02
C CYS A 93 -19.03 -1.99 25.90
N GLN A 94 -19.00 -0.68 26.15
CA GLN A 94 -17.87 -0.06 26.87
C GLN A 94 -17.97 -0.17 28.41
N ASP A 95 -19.12 -0.58 28.98
CA ASP A 95 -19.34 -0.66 30.43
C ASP A 95 -20.18 -1.89 30.81
N ALA A 96 -19.57 -2.84 31.52
CA ALA A 96 -20.22 -4.09 31.96
C ALA A 96 -21.41 -3.86 32.91
N SER A 97 -21.41 -2.79 33.71
CA SER A 97 -22.46 -2.53 34.70
C SER A 97 -23.84 -2.27 34.09
N LYS A 98 -23.88 -1.94 32.79
CA LYS A 98 -25.11 -1.68 32.04
C LYS A 98 -25.84 -2.95 31.62
N PHE A 99 -25.19 -4.11 31.67
CA PHE A 99 -25.71 -5.36 31.12
C PHE A 99 -26.10 -6.38 32.19
N ASN A 100 -27.13 -7.17 31.87
CA ASN A 100 -27.59 -8.30 32.65
C ASN A 100 -26.63 -9.46 32.44
N HIS A 101 -25.85 -9.76 33.49
CA HIS A 101 -24.85 -10.82 33.47
C HIS A 101 -25.43 -12.17 33.04
N THR A 102 -26.61 -12.54 33.53
CA THR A 102 -27.23 -13.85 33.24
C THR A 102 -27.61 -14.01 31.76
N LEU A 103 -27.97 -12.92 31.07
CA LEU A 103 -28.26 -12.97 29.64
C LEU A 103 -27.00 -13.12 28.78
N VAL A 104 -25.89 -12.53 29.22
CA VAL A 104 -24.64 -12.50 28.43
C VAL A 104 -23.73 -13.69 28.74
N GLN A 105 -23.75 -14.19 29.97
CA GLN A 105 -22.90 -15.28 30.44
C GLN A 105 -23.05 -16.52 29.54
N GLY A 106 -21.92 -17.01 29.02
CA GLY A 106 -21.86 -18.18 28.14
C GLY A 106 -22.36 -17.94 26.72
N ASN A 107 -22.65 -16.69 26.32
CA ASN A 107 -23.21 -16.35 25.02
C ASN A 107 -22.28 -15.39 24.25
N LEU A 108 -22.51 -15.24 22.94
CA LEU A 108 -21.81 -14.27 22.10
C LEU A 108 -22.50 -12.90 22.21
N LEU A 109 -21.76 -11.90 22.69
CA LEU A 109 -22.24 -10.52 22.81
C LEU A 109 -22.06 -9.78 21.49
N ILE A 110 -23.16 -9.30 20.88
CA ILE A 110 -23.09 -8.43 19.70
C ILE A 110 -22.96 -6.98 20.17
N CYS A 111 -21.88 -6.33 19.75
CA CYS A 111 -21.56 -4.93 19.98
C CYS A 111 -21.59 -4.16 18.66
N SER A 112 -21.98 -2.89 18.69
CA SER A 112 -21.86 -2.00 17.54
C SER A 112 -20.42 -1.50 17.40
N TYR A 113 -19.96 -1.33 16.16
CA TYR A 113 -18.73 -0.62 15.84
C TYR A 113 -19.10 0.69 15.15
N SER A 114 -19.02 1.80 15.88
CA SER A 114 -19.41 3.14 15.44
C SER A 114 -18.20 4.04 15.15
N ILE A 115 -18.45 5.28 14.72
CA ILE A 115 -17.42 6.31 14.52
C ILE A 115 -16.63 6.61 15.81
N ARG A 116 -17.17 6.30 16.99
CA ARG A 116 -16.48 6.52 18.27
C ARG A 116 -15.23 5.66 18.41
N PHE A 117 -15.18 4.48 17.79
CA PHE A 117 -13.97 3.68 17.73
C PHE A 117 -12.87 4.35 16.90
N VAL A 118 -13.26 5.02 15.81
CA VAL A 118 -12.35 5.81 14.96
C VAL A 118 -11.83 7.05 15.69
N LEU A 119 -12.69 7.71 16.46
CA LEU A 119 -12.33 8.88 17.27
C LEU A 119 -11.59 8.53 18.58
N GLY A 120 -11.38 7.23 18.87
CA GLY A 120 -10.75 6.77 20.09
C GLY A 120 -11.57 6.97 21.36
N LEU A 121 -12.88 7.24 21.23
CA LEU A 121 -13.81 7.38 22.36
C LEU A 121 -14.35 6.04 22.87
N SER A 122 -14.19 4.99 22.06
CA SER A 122 -14.55 3.60 22.36
C SER A 122 -13.45 2.69 21.84
N THR A 123 -13.19 1.56 22.48
CA THR A 123 -12.11 0.66 22.06
C THR A 123 -12.55 -0.80 22.02
N ILE A 124 -11.96 -1.56 21.09
CA ILE A 124 -12.13 -3.02 21.00
C ILE A 124 -11.66 -3.68 22.30
N LYS A 125 -10.57 -3.17 22.88
CA LYS A 125 -10.03 -3.65 24.15
C LYS A 125 -11.04 -3.52 25.29
N GLN A 126 -11.58 -2.33 25.52
CA GLN A 126 -12.57 -2.09 26.57
C GLN A 126 -13.83 -2.94 26.36
N ALA A 127 -14.33 -3.05 25.13
CA ALA A 127 -15.47 -3.91 24.83
C ALA A 127 -15.16 -5.41 25.05
N SER A 128 -13.94 -5.83 24.77
CA SER A 128 -13.47 -7.19 25.06
C SER A 128 -13.39 -7.45 26.58
N GLU A 129 -12.92 -6.47 27.35
CA GLU A 129 -12.89 -6.51 28.83
C GLU A 129 -14.29 -6.55 29.42
N THR A 130 -15.23 -5.76 28.89
CA THR A 130 -16.65 -5.83 29.25
C THR A 130 -17.23 -7.23 29.00
N ALA A 131 -17.00 -7.81 27.82
CA ALA A 131 -17.49 -9.15 27.51
C ALA A 131 -16.88 -10.22 28.45
N MET A 132 -15.60 -10.12 28.78
CA MET A 132 -14.95 -11.00 29.76
C MET A 132 -15.55 -10.84 31.16
N ASN A 133 -15.79 -9.60 31.62
CA ASN A 133 -16.42 -9.33 32.93
C ASN A 133 -17.86 -9.85 33.04
N LEU A 134 -18.54 -10.01 31.90
CA LEU A 134 -19.87 -10.62 31.81
C LEU A 134 -19.84 -12.14 31.57
N SER A 135 -18.65 -12.75 31.60
CA SER A 135 -18.45 -14.17 31.29
C SER A 135 -19.00 -14.59 29.93
N ALA A 136 -18.95 -13.70 28.93
CA ALA A 136 -19.38 -13.99 27.56
C ALA A 136 -18.49 -15.07 26.92
N ALA A 137 -19.06 -15.88 26.04
CA ALA A 137 -18.30 -16.86 25.24
C ALA A 137 -17.42 -16.19 24.16
N GLY A 138 -17.75 -14.95 23.79
CA GLY A 138 -17.05 -14.19 22.76
C GLY A 138 -17.79 -12.89 22.42
N VAL A 139 -17.22 -12.10 21.52
CA VAL A 139 -17.74 -10.80 21.11
C VAL A 139 -17.78 -10.65 19.59
N VAL A 140 -18.87 -10.08 19.09
CA VAL A 140 -19.09 -9.85 17.65
C VAL A 140 -19.32 -8.36 17.44
N PHE A 141 -18.42 -7.70 16.72
CA PHE A 141 -18.57 -6.28 16.36
C PHE A 141 -19.26 -6.15 15.01
N ALA A 142 -20.44 -5.54 15.01
CA ALA A 142 -21.21 -5.24 13.81
C ALA A 142 -20.99 -3.76 13.42
N MET A 143 -20.38 -3.51 12.25
CA MET A 143 -20.10 -2.16 11.80
C MET A 143 -21.36 -1.39 11.42
N ASP A 144 -21.48 -0.18 11.98
CA ASP A 144 -22.56 0.76 11.69
C ASP A 144 -22.35 1.36 10.27
N PRO A 145 -23.40 1.47 9.42
CA PRO A 145 -23.32 2.08 8.09
C PRO A 145 -22.70 3.49 8.03
N PHE A 146 -22.71 4.25 9.12
CA PHE A 146 -22.11 5.59 9.16
C PHE A 146 -20.57 5.58 9.27
N VAL A 147 -19.95 4.43 9.52
CA VAL A 147 -18.49 4.26 9.52
C VAL A 147 -18.03 3.99 8.09
N ILE A 148 -17.78 5.05 7.32
CA ILE A 148 -17.19 4.92 5.99
C ILE A 148 -15.68 5.16 6.05
N THR A 149 -14.95 4.58 5.09
CA THR A 149 -13.54 4.88 4.75
C THR A 149 -12.44 4.59 5.79
N TYR A 150 -12.76 4.09 6.98
CA TYR A 150 -11.74 3.73 7.98
C TYR A 150 -11.21 2.31 7.81
N GLN A 151 -9.88 2.15 7.75
CA GLN A 151 -9.26 0.83 7.78
C GLN A 151 -9.15 0.34 9.22
N LEU A 152 -9.82 -0.76 9.53
CA LEU A 152 -9.67 -1.43 10.80
C LEU A 152 -8.26 -2.02 10.90
N ASN A 153 -7.47 -1.51 11.85
CA ASN A 153 -6.29 -2.23 12.29
C ASN A 153 -6.77 -3.53 12.96
N PRO A 154 -6.20 -4.69 12.61
CA PRO A 154 -6.54 -5.94 13.27
C PRO A 154 -6.00 -5.91 14.71
N VAL A 155 -6.88 -5.57 15.65
CA VAL A 155 -6.57 -5.52 17.09
C VAL A 155 -6.62 -6.93 17.67
N PRO A 156 -5.61 -7.36 18.44
CA PRO A 156 -5.65 -8.60 19.20
C PRO A 156 -6.77 -8.62 20.25
N MET A 157 -7.49 -9.73 20.35
CA MET A 157 -8.56 -9.93 21.33
C MET A 157 -8.26 -11.17 22.18
N ARG A 158 -8.45 -11.05 23.49
CA ARG A 158 -8.12 -12.13 24.45
C ARG A 158 -9.21 -13.18 24.60
N LEU A 159 -10.41 -12.90 24.12
CA LEU A 159 -11.55 -13.81 24.04
C LEU A 159 -11.91 -14.06 22.57
N PRO A 160 -12.69 -15.11 22.26
CA PRO A 160 -13.17 -15.33 20.90
C PRO A 160 -13.87 -14.10 20.34
N GLY A 161 -13.52 -13.72 19.12
CA GLY A 161 -13.86 -12.39 18.62
C GLY A 161 -13.87 -12.26 17.11
N ILE A 162 -14.76 -11.42 16.61
CA ILE A 162 -14.78 -11.05 15.19
C ILE A 162 -15.30 -9.63 15.03
N ILE A 163 -14.72 -8.91 14.07
CA ILE A 163 -15.22 -7.62 13.60
C ILE A 163 -15.73 -7.83 12.19
N ILE A 164 -16.99 -7.50 11.93
CA ILE A 164 -17.58 -7.54 10.59
C ILE A 164 -17.38 -6.14 9.98
N PRO A 165 -16.41 -5.98 9.05
CA PRO A 165 -15.97 -4.67 8.56
C PRO A 165 -16.89 -4.09 7.48
N SER A 166 -17.95 -4.80 7.10
CA SER A 166 -18.88 -4.44 6.02
C SER A 166 -20.26 -4.12 6.61
N PRO A 167 -20.81 -2.92 6.38
CA PRO A 167 -22.15 -2.58 6.88
C PRO A 167 -23.24 -3.47 6.28
N ASP A 168 -23.06 -3.91 5.03
CA ASP A 168 -23.99 -4.81 4.37
C ASP A 168 -23.99 -6.20 5.03
N ASP A 169 -22.80 -6.73 5.36
CA ASP A 169 -22.68 -8.00 6.07
C ASP A 169 -23.16 -7.90 7.52
N ALA A 170 -22.89 -6.77 8.19
CA ALA A 170 -23.41 -6.49 9.52
C ALA A 170 -24.95 -6.45 9.52
N LYS A 171 -25.57 -5.90 8.46
CA LYS A 171 -27.02 -5.93 8.28
C LYS A 171 -27.55 -7.36 8.14
N ILE A 172 -26.86 -8.25 7.43
CA ILE A 172 -27.24 -9.67 7.33
C ILE A 172 -27.23 -10.32 8.72
N LEU A 173 -26.17 -10.11 9.52
CA LEU A 173 -26.10 -10.61 10.90
C LEU A 173 -27.27 -10.09 11.74
N LEU A 174 -27.52 -8.78 11.72
CA LEU A 174 -28.54 -8.15 12.55
C LEU A 174 -29.96 -8.54 12.12
N GLN A 175 -30.21 -8.75 10.83
CA GLN A 175 -31.48 -9.27 10.32
C GLN A 175 -31.72 -10.70 10.80
N TYR A 176 -30.72 -11.59 10.69
CA TYR A 176 -30.79 -12.95 11.20
C TYR A 176 -31.04 -12.97 12.71
N TYR A 177 -30.32 -12.14 13.47
CA TYR A 177 -30.51 -12.01 14.90
C TYR A 177 -31.95 -11.61 15.24
N ASN A 178 -32.46 -10.54 14.63
CA ASN A 178 -33.80 -10.01 14.89
C ASN A 178 -34.92 -10.97 14.48
N SER A 179 -34.78 -11.68 13.36
CA SER A 179 -35.76 -12.67 12.91
C SER A 179 -35.81 -13.91 13.80
N SER A 180 -34.77 -14.13 14.60
CA SER A 180 -34.66 -15.28 15.53
C SER A 180 -35.08 -14.93 16.96
N LEU A 181 -35.62 -13.74 17.20
CA LEU A 181 -36.16 -13.34 18.50
C LEU A 181 -37.60 -13.82 18.64
N GLU A 182 -37.89 -14.56 19.71
CA GLU A 182 -39.27 -14.84 20.10
C GLU A 182 -39.72 -13.74 21.06
N LYS A 183 -40.83 -13.07 20.72
CA LYS A 183 -41.41 -11.98 21.51
C LYS A 183 -42.81 -12.35 21.96
N ASP A 184 -43.14 -12.02 23.20
CA ASP A 184 -44.51 -12.11 23.71
C ASP A 184 -45.44 -11.21 22.88
N GLU A 185 -46.57 -11.75 22.44
CA GLU A 185 -47.46 -11.07 21.50
C GLU A 185 -48.06 -9.77 22.07
N THR A 186 -48.25 -9.74 23.40
CA THR A 186 -48.94 -8.64 24.09
C THR A 186 -47.96 -7.57 24.55
N THR A 187 -46.91 -7.97 25.26
CA THR A 187 -45.93 -7.05 25.88
C THR A 187 -44.80 -6.66 24.93
N ARG A 188 -44.65 -7.38 23.81
CA ARG A 188 -43.53 -7.26 22.86
C ARG A 188 -42.15 -7.47 23.48
N LYS A 189 -42.08 -7.98 24.71
CA LYS A 189 -40.83 -8.35 25.39
C LYS A 189 -40.25 -9.60 24.77
N ILE A 190 -38.92 -9.66 24.69
CA ILE A 190 -38.20 -10.84 24.22
C ILE A 190 -38.32 -11.92 25.29
N VAL A 191 -38.83 -13.09 24.90
CA VAL A 191 -38.97 -14.26 25.78
C VAL A 191 -37.89 -15.30 25.53
N LYS A 192 -37.32 -15.33 24.32
CA LYS A 192 -36.24 -16.25 23.96
C LYS A 192 -35.38 -15.70 22.82
N PHE A 193 -34.08 -15.98 22.90
CA PHE A 193 -33.10 -15.71 21.87
C PHE A 193 -32.84 -17.02 21.09
N GLY A 194 -33.18 -17.06 19.80
CA GLY A 194 -33.02 -18.25 18.96
C GLY A 194 -31.80 -18.22 18.02
N ALA A 195 -31.14 -17.06 17.90
CA ALA A 195 -29.98 -16.92 17.03
C ALA A 195 -28.76 -17.59 17.68
N VAL A 196 -28.03 -18.39 16.91
CA VAL A 196 -26.77 -19.01 17.33
C VAL A 196 -25.69 -18.77 16.27
N ALA A 197 -24.44 -18.71 16.69
CA ALA A 197 -23.31 -18.57 15.78
C ALA A 197 -22.02 -19.16 16.35
N CYS A 198 -21.08 -19.45 15.45
CA CYS A 198 -19.74 -19.93 15.76
C CYS A 198 -18.71 -19.05 15.05
N ILE A 199 -17.73 -18.53 15.81
CA ILE A 199 -16.60 -17.75 15.29
C ILE A 199 -15.51 -18.71 14.82
N LEU A 200 -15.11 -18.58 13.57
CA LEU A 200 -14.17 -19.45 12.88
C LEU A 200 -12.81 -18.74 12.73
N GLY A 201 -11.92 -18.97 13.68
CA GLY A 201 -10.51 -18.60 13.57
C GLY A 201 -10.19 -17.14 13.92
N GLY A 202 -9.15 -16.61 13.28
CA GLY A 202 -8.60 -15.27 13.53
C GLY A 202 -7.14 -15.21 13.96
N ILE A 203 -6.55 -16.31 14.47
CA ILE A 203 -5.14 -16.35 14.93
C ILE A 203 -4.24 -17.30 14.13
N LYS A 204 -4.80 -18.24 13.38
CA LYS A 204 -4.02 -19.16 12.55
C LYS A 204 -3.70 -18.48 11.20
N PRO A 205 -2.42 -18.29 10.85
CA PRO A 205 -2.08 -17.68 9.57
C PRO A 205 -2.37 -18.66 8.43
N ASN A 206 -2.86 -18.11 7.32
CA ASN A 206 -2.91 -18.75 6.02
C ASN A 206 -2.06 -17.94 5.03
N PHE A 207 -1.64 -18.54 3.92
CA PHE A 207 -0.76 -17.90 2.94
C PHE A 207 -1.44 -17.78 1.58
N SER A 208 -1.70 -16.55 1.16
CA SER A 208 -2.34 -16.21 -0.10
C SER A 208 -1.37 -16.23 -1.26
N LEU A 209 -1.68 -17.04 -2.28
CA LEU A 209 -0.93 -17.06 -3.55
C LEU A 209 -1.17 -15.82 -4.42
N SER A 210 -2.19 -15.03 -4.09
CA SER A 210 -2.53 -13.81 -4.83
C SER A 210 -1.71 -12.57 -4.39
N ALA A 211 -0.86 -12.72 -3.37
CA ALA A 211 0.04 -11.66 -2.93
C ALA A 211 1.32 -11.58 -3.78
N PRO A 212 1.96 -10.39 -3.87
CA PRO A 212 1.48 -9.11 -3.35
C PRO A 212 0.35 -8.52 -4.21
N LYS A 213 -0.49 -7.72 -3.56
CA LYS A 213 -1.45 -6.80 -4.19
C LYS A 213 -1.19 -5.39 -3.68
N VAL A 214 -1.25 -4.38 -4.55
CA VAL A 214 -1.13 -2.97 -4.13
C VAL A 214 -2.40 -2.55 -3.41
N MET A 215 -2.23 -2.04 -2.20
CA MET A 215 -3.34 -1.69 -1.31
C MET A 215 -4.09 -0.45 -1.78
N TYR A 216 -5.41 -0.41 -1.64
CA TYR A 216 -6.25 0.71 -2.10
C TYR A 216 -5.75 2.06 -1.56
N TYR A 217 -5.34 2.13 -0.28
CA TYR A 217 -4.84 3.35 0.33
C TYR A 217 -3.46 3.78 -0.19
N SER A 218 -2.66 2.89 -0.77
CA SER A 218 -1.33 3.25 -1.26
C SER A 218 -1.47 4.36 -2.30
N ALA A 219 -0.81 5.50 -2.07
CA ALA A 219 -0.87 6.64 -2.97
C ALA A 219 -0.31 6.29 -4.36
N ARG A 220 -0.86 6.92 -5.39
CA ARG A 220 -0.62 6.63 -6.81
C ARG A 220 0.03 7.82 -7.51
N GLY A 221 0.91 7.53 -8.46
CA GLY A 221 1.41 8.51 -9.41
C GLY A 221 0.37 8.89 -10.48
N PRO A 222 0.76 9.69 -11.49
CA PRO A 222 2.01 10.47 -11.50
C PRO A 222 1.99 11.54 -10.40
N ASP A 223 3.12 12.19 -10.13
CA ASP A 223 3.16 13.35 -9.23
C ASP A 223 2.96 14.66 -10.02
N PRO A 224 1.85 15.41 -9.82
CA PRO A 224 1.71 16.74 -10.36
C PRO A 224 1.94 17.76 -9.24
N GLU A 225 3.20 18.07 -8.94
CA GLU A 225 3.61 19.08 -7.94
C GLU A 225 2.89 20.45 -8.11
N ASP A 226 2.31 20.73 -9.28
CA ASP A 226 1.63 21.98 -9.66
C ASP A 226 0.21 21.81 -10.25
N ASN A 227 -0.48 20.69 -9.96
CA ASN A 227 -1.73 20.26 -10.61
C ASN A 227 -1.64 19.99 -12.13
N SER A 228 -0.51 20.31 -12.76
CA SER A 228 -0.22 19.99 -14.17
C SER A 228 0.50 18.65 -14.25
N VAL A 229 0.00 17.78 -15.11
CA VAL A 229 0.74 16.54 -15.43
C VAL A 229 1.89 16.80 -16.37
N ASP A 230 1.93 17.95 -17.06
CA ASP A 230 2.83 18.20 -18.19
C ASP A 230 4.33 18.14 -17.79
N ASN A 231 4.68 18.21 -16.50
CA ASN A 231 6.06 18.12 -15.99
C ASN A 231 6.32 16.88 -15.11
N ALA A 232 5.40 15.92 -15.05
CA ALA A 232 5.49 14.72 -14.21
C ALA A 232 6.40 13.61 -14.80
N ASP A 233 7.59 13.97 -15.26
CA ASP A 233 8.55 13.07 -15.93
C ASP A 233 9.29 12.11 -14.98
N ILE A 234 8.95 12.11 -13.69
CA ILE A 234 9.56 11.27 -12.66
C ILE A 234 8.56 10.22 -12.20
N LEU A 235 8.90 8.94 -12.36
CA LEU A 235 8.03 7.84 -11.93
C LEU A 235 7.91 7.80 -10.40
N LYS A 236 6.66 7.77 -9.91
CA LYS A 236 6.34 7.55 -8.50
C LYS A 236 5.12 6.60 -8.35
N PRO A 237 5.10 5.75 -7.30
CA PRO A 237 6.20 5.46 -6.37
C PRO A 237 7.39 4.79 -7.08
N ASN A 238 8.53 4.62 -6.41
CA ASN A 238 9.70 3.95 -7.00
C ASN A 238 9.52 2.42 -7.05
N LEU A 239 8.94 1.83 -6.00
CA LEU A 239 8.49 0.43 -5.93
C LEU A 239 7.45 0.24 -4.82
N VAL A 240 6.93 -0.98 -4.66
CA VAL A 240 6.09 -1.37 -3.51
C VAL A 240 6.76 -2.41 -2.61
N ALA A 241 6.44 -2.36 -1.32
CA ALA A 241 6.92 -3.30 -0.31
C ALA A 241 5.76 -3.73 0.62
N PRO A 242 5.95 -4.74 1.49
CA PRO A 242 4.95 -5.12 2.49
C PRO A 242 4.60 -3.94 3.39
N GLY A 243 3.34 -3.49 3.31
CA GLY A 243 2.83 -2.37 4.11
C GLY A 243 1.48 -2.64 4.74
N ASN A 244 0.85 -3.79 4.45
CA ASN A 244 -0.44 -4.16 5.03
C ASN A 244 -0.29 -5.16 6.16
N SER A 245 -0.91 -4.89 7.31
CA SER A 245 -0.96 -5.81 8.45
C SER A 245 0.42 -6.25 8.95
N ILE A 246 1.33 -5.28 9.07
CA ILE A 246 2.70 -5.49 9.53
C ILE A 246 2.73 -5.52 11.06
N TRP A 247 3.29 -6.60 11.60
CA TRP A 247 3.51 -6.78 13.05
C TRP A 247 4.85 -6.16 13.45
N ALA A 248 4.83 -5.19 14.35
CA ALA A 248 6.04 -4.53 14.83
C ALA A 248 5.94 -4.17 16.32
N ALA A 249 7.07 -3.84 16.93
CA ALA A 249 7.12 -3.39 18.32
C ALA A 249 6.26 -2.14 18.51
N TRP A 250 5.58 -2.08 19.65
CA TRP A 250 4.74 -0.97 20.07
C TRP A 250 5.05 -0.61 21.51
N SER A 251 4.94 0.68 21.84
CA SER A 251 5.10 1.13 23.21
C SER A 251 3.80 0.91 23.97
N SER A 252 3.86 0.19 25.10
CA SER A 252 2.70 0.04 26.00
C SER A 252 2.20 1.36 26.59
N ARG A 253 3.04 2.41 26.54
CA ARG A 253 2.71 3.80 26.91
C ARG A 253 2.35 4.68 25.70
N GLY A 254 2.32 4.11 24.50
CA GLY A 254 1.96 4.83 23.28
C GLY A 254 0.52 5.29 23.35
N ALA A 255 0.30 6.59 23.12
CA ALA A 255 -1.03 7.21 23.10
C ALA A 255 -1.53 7.53 21.68
N GLU A 256 -0.70 7.30 20.66
CA GLU A 256 -1.02 7.64 19.26
C GLU A 256 -2.06 6.70 18.62
N SER A 257 -2.27 5.52 19.20
CA SER A 257 -3.29 4.56 18.75
C SER A 257 -3.87 3.87 19.98
N ILE A 258 -5.00 4.40 20.44
CA ILE A 258 -5.65 3.98 21.69
C ILE A 258 -6.08 2.51 21.66
N GLU A 259 -6.32 1.97 20.45
CA GLU A 259 -6.66 0.56 20.24
C GLU A 259 -5.52 -0.41 20.61
N PHE A 260 -4.27 0.08 20.69
CA PHE A 260 -3.09 -0.71 21.09
C PHE A 260 -2.54 -0.29 22.47
N GLN A 261 -3.31 0.48 23.26
CA GLN A 261 -2.84 0.93 24.57
C GLN A 261 -2.56 -0.26 25.51
N GLY A 262 -1.36 -0.29 26.08
CA GLY A 262 -0.89 -1.39 26.94
C GLY A 262 -0.34 -2.60 26.19
N GLU A 263 -0.38 -2.61 24.85
CA GLU A 263 0.22 -3.67 24.03
C GLU A 263 1.71 -3.40 23.78
N ASN A 264 2.50 -4.46 23.60
CA ASN A 264 3.93 -4.38 23.28
C ASN A 264 4.21 -4.55 21.78
N PHE A 265 3.19 -4.93 21.02
CA PHE A 265 3.23 -5.08 19.57
C PHE A 265 1.92 -4.61 18.99
N ALA A 266 1.98 -4.07 17.78
CA ALA A 266 0.82 -3.63 17.03
C ALA A 266 0.88 -4.20 15.61
N MET A 267 -0.30 -4.51 15.07
CA MET A 267 -0.46 -4.83 13.66
C MET A 267 -1.03 -3.62 12.94
N MET A 268 -0.20 -2.96 12.13
CA MET A 268 -0.58 -1.72 11.45
C MET A 268 -0.45 -1.83 9.94
N SER A 269 -1.16 -0.95 9.24
CA SER A 269 -1.13 -0.86 7.79
C SER A 269 -0.79 0.56 7.34
N GLY A 270 -0.07 0.67 6.23
CA GLY A 270 0.29 1.94 5.63
C GLY A 270 1.59 1.88 4.84
N THR A 271 1.78 2.88 3.98
CA THR A 271 3.09 3.13 3.34
C THR A 271 4.19 3.43 4.37
N SER A 272 3.81 3.93 5.55
CA SER A 272 4.69 4.09 6.72
C SER A 272 5.32 2.77 7.19
N MET A 273 4.65 1.63 6.98
CA MET A 273 5.18 0.30 7.32
C MET A 273 5.98 -0.30 6.16
N ALA A 274 5.69 0.09 4.92
CA ALA A 274 6.44 -0.33 3.73
C ALA A 274 7.83 0.35 3.65
N ALA A 275 7.92 1.65 3.95
CA ALA A 275 9.16 2.41 3.92
C ALA A 275 10.33 1.79 4.75
N PRO A 276 10.15 1.40 6.04
CA PRO A 276 11.25 0.85 6.84
C PRO A 276 11.77 -0.50 6.32
N HIS A 277 10.95 -1.32 5.63
CA HIS A 277 11.45 -2.52 4.96
C HIS A 277 12.51 -2.16 3.90
N ILE A 278 12.25 -1.11 3.12
CA ILE A 278 13.19 -0.65 2.10
C ILE A 278 14.40 0.05 2.71
N ALA A 279 14.22 0.80 3.80
CA ALA A 279 15.35 1.38 4.53
C ALA A 279 16.32 0.28 5.05
N GLY A 280 15.77 -0.81 5.61
CA GLY A 280 16.57 -1.95 6.05
C GLY A 280 17.29 -2.65 4.89
N LEU A 281 16.60 -2.88 3.76
CA LEU A 281 17.23 -3.47 2.57
C LEU A 281 18.31 -2.57 1.97
N ALA A 282 18.09 -1.27 1.94
CA ALA A 282 19.09 -0.30 1.51
C ALA A 282 20.35 -0.36 2.37
N ALA A 283 20.19 -0.53 3.70
CA ALA A 283 21.32 -0.72 4.60
C ALA A 283 22.09 -2.02 4.29
N LEU A 284 21.40 -3.13 4.00
CA LEU A 284 22.04 -4.39 3.61
C LEU A 284 22.76 -4.29 2.26
N ILE A 285 22.17 -3.59 1.27
CA ILE A 285 22.82 -3.31 -0.01
C ILE A 285 24.06 -2.45 0.21
N LYS A 286 23.98 -1.40 1.03
CA LYS A 286 25.13 -0.53 1.36
C LYS A 286 26.21 -1.29 2.12
N GLN A 287 25.86 -2.26 2.96
CA GLN A 287 26.81 -3.14 3.62
C GLN A 287 27.55 -4.03 2.61
N LYS A 288 26.84 -4.62 1.64
CA LYS A 288 27.44 -5.44 0.58
C LYS A 288 28.27 -4.61 -0.40
N PHE A 289 27.81 -3.41 -0.73
CA PHE A 289 28.44 -2.49 -1.67
C PHE A 289 28.71 -1.12 -1.01
N PRO A 290 29.78 -1.00 -0.21
CA PRO A 290 30.07 0.22 0.56
C PRO A 290 30.23 1.48 -0.29
N THR A 291 30.63 1.34 -1.56
CA THR A 291 30.86 2.44 -2.49
C THR A 291 29.61 2.87 -3.26
N PHE A 292 28.48 2.14 -3.15
CA PHE A 292 27.25 2.53 -3.85
C PHE A 292 26.77 3.90 -3.38
N THR A 293 26.43 4.75 -4.35
CA THR A 293 25.70 5.99 -4.11
C THR A 293 24.24 5.67 -3.70
N PRO A 294 23.51 6.66 -3.16
CA PRO A 294 22.06 6.52 -2.96
C PRO A 294 21.31 6.10 -4.24
N ALA A 295 21.66 6.67 -5.39
CA ALA A 295 21.02 6.33 -6.66
C ALA A 295 21.34 4.90 -7.12
N ALA A 296 22.57 4.41 -6.91
CA ALA A 296 22.94 3.02 -7.18
C ALA A 296 22.15 2.02 -6.33
N ILE A 297 21.93 2.31 -5.03
CA ILE A 297 21.07 1.50 -4.15
C ILE A 297 19.64 1.49 -4.67
N GLY A 298 19.09 2.66 -5.00
CA GLY A 298 17.74 2.79 -5.56
C GLY A 298 17.61 2.02 -6.88
N SER A 299 18.62 2.06 -7.75
CA SER A 299 18.65 1.30 -8.99
C SER A 299 18.63 -0.20 -8.74
N ALA A 300 19.47 -0.72 -7.84
CA ALA A 300 19.51 -2.15 -7.54
C ALA A 300 18.16 -2.68 -7.06
N LEU A 301 17.47 -1.89 -6.21
CA LEU A 301 16.12 -2.20 -5.73
C LEU A 301 15.07 -2.16 -6.85
N SER A 302 15.12 -1.14 -7.70
CA SER A 302 14.13 -0.92 -8.77
C SER A 302 14.27 -1.93 -9.92
N THR A 303 15.48 -2.14 -10.44
CA THR A 303 15.67 -2.95 -11.66
C THR A 303 15.41 -4.44 -11.44
N THR A 304 15.50 -4.91 -10.20
CA THR A 304 15.34 -6.31 -9.80
C THR A 304 13.97 -6.62 -9.20
N ALA A 305 13.09 -5.61 -9.07
CA ALA A 305 11.76 -5.78 -8.51
C ALA A 305 10.89 -6.74 -9.35
N SER A 306 10.07 -7.54 -8.65
CA SER A 306 9.13 -8.48 -9.26
C SER A 306 7.89 -7.77 -9.79
N GLN A 307 7.46 -8.15 -10.99
CA GLN A 307 6.22 -7.70 -11.61
C GLN A 307 5.05 -8.67 -11.36
N HIS A 308 5.31 -9.76 -10.65
CA HIS A 308 4.41 -10.90 -10.54
C HIS A 308 4.03 -11.21 -9.09
N ASN A 309 2.80 -11.70 -8.93
CA ASN A 309 2.35 -12.32 -7.69
C ASN A 309 2.93 -13.73 -7.54
N LYS A 310 2.71 -14.36 -6.37
CA LYS A 310 3.19 -15.74 -6.11
C LYS A 310 2.60 -16.80 -7.03
N TYR A 311 1.47 -16.54 -7.67
CA TYR A 311 0.87 -17.40 -8.69
C TYR A 311 1.50 -17.21 -10.09
N GLY A 312 2.44 -16.27 -10.26
CA GLY A 312 3.05 -15.92 -11.54
C GLY A 312 2.23 -14.95 -12.41
N GLY A 313 1.01 -14.60 -11.96
CA GLY A 313 0.19 -13.57 -12.60
C GLY A 313 0.70 -12.15 -12.32
N PRO A 314 0.16 -11.12 -12.99
CA PRO A 314 0.51 -9.74 -12.69
C PRO A 314 0.13 -9.38 -11.25
N ILE A 315 0.91 -8.49 -10.63
CA ILE A 315 0.50 -7.83 -9.38
C ILE A 315 -0.80 -7.06 -9.66
N LEU A 316 -1.80 -7.23 -8.79
CA LEU A 316 -3.06 -6.49 -8.87
C LEU A 316 -3.02 -5.26 -7.97
N ALA A 317 -3.76 -4.22 -8.35
CA ALA A 317 -3.99 -3.02 -7.55
C ALA A 317 -5.48 -2.90 -7.21
N GLN A 318 -5.77 -2.69 -5.93
CA GLN A 318 -7.12 -2.39 -5.46
C GLN A 318 -7.52 -0.97 -5.89
N ARG A 319 -8.75 -0.82 -6.38
CA ARG A 319 -9.23 0.41 -7.04
C ARG A 319 -10.33 1.16 -6.28
N ALA A 320 -10.85 0.59 -5.20
CA ALA A 320 -11.90 1.20 -4.39
C ALA A 320 -11.65 1.00 -2.90
N TYR A 321 -12.18 1.90 -2.08
CA TYR A 321 -12.21 1.76 -0.62
C TYR A 321 -13.24 0.72 -0.15
N ALA A 322 -14.44 0.77 -0.74
CA ALA A 322 -15.49 -0.21 -0.49
C ALA A 322 -15.18 -1.50 -1.25
N ASN A 323 -15.20 -2.64 -0.55
CA ASN A 323 -14.94 -3.98 -1.12
C ASN A 323 -13.70 -4.03 -2.03
N PRO A 324 -12.51 -3.67 -1.50
CA PRO A 324 -11.30 -3.48 -2.29
C PRO A 324 -10.85 -4.75 -3.02
N ASP A 325 -11.20 -5.94 -2.51
CA ASP A 325 -10.90 -7.21 -3.18
C ASP A 325 -11.82 -7.54 -4.36
N SER A 326 -13.01 -6.96 -4.42
CA SER A 326 -13.94 -7.13 -5.54
C SER A 326 -13.64 -6.19 -6.71
N ASN A 327 -12.91 -5.08 -6.46
CA ASN A 327 -12.56 -4.09 -7.48
C ASN A 327 -11.04 -3.95 -7.62
N GLN A 328 -10.46 -4.76 -8.49
CA GLN A 328 -9.02 -4.83 -8.75
C GLN A 328 -8.74 -4.83 -10.25
N SER A 329 -7.58 -4.29 -10.63
CA SER A 329 -7.03 -4.44 -11.98
C SER A 329 -5.51 -4.62 -11.93
N PRO A 330 -4.86 -5.09 -13.01
CA PRO A 330 -3.40 -5.17 -13.05
C PRO A 330 -2.76 -3.83 -12.63
N ALA A 331 -1.75 -3.91 -11.76
CA ALA A 331 -1.01 -2.77 -11.29
C ALA A 331 -0.21 -2.15 -12.43
N THR A 332 -0.26 -0.84 -12.52
CA THR A 332 0.52 -0.02 -13.45
C THR A 332 1.81 0.47 -12.77
N PRO A 333 2.79 0.98 -13.52
CA PRO A 333 3.91 1.71 -12.95
C PRO A 333 3.51 2.84 -11.98
N PHE A 334 2.39 3.53 -12.17
CA PHE A 334 1.92 4.53 -11.20
C PHE A 334 1.31 3.94 -9.92
N ASP A 335 1.02 2.65 -9.92
CA ASP A 335 0.58 1.90 -8.74
C ASP A 335 1.75 1.32 -7.95
N MET A 336 2.72 0.74 -8.66
CA MET A 336 3.76 -0.09 -8.06
C MET A 336 5.20 0.30 -8.38
N GLY A 337 5.40 1.39 -9.11
CA GLY A 337 6.72 1.79 -9.62
C GLY A 337 7.35 0.68 -10.44
N SER A 338 8.51 0.22 -9.99
CA SER A 338 9.28 -0.85 -10.62
C SER A 338 8.78 -2.26 -10.25
N GLY A 339 7.80 -2.40 -9.35
CA GLY A 339 7.24 -3.68 -8.91
C GLY A 339 7.35 -3.90 -7.41
N PHE A 340 7.14 -5.14 -6.98
CA PHE A 340 7.36 -5.57 -5.59
C PHE A 340 8.83 -5.87 -5.32
N VAL A 341 9.35 -5.38 -4.20
CA VAL A 341 10.75 -5.53 -3.83
C VAL A 341 11.22 -7.00 -3.84
N ASN A 342 12.41 -7.25 -4.39
CA ASN A 342 13.09 -8.53 -4.35
C ASN A 342 14.45 -8.38 -3.65
N ALA A 343 14.48 -8.67 -2.35
CA ALA A 343 15.66 -8.49 -1.50
C ALA A 343 16.89 -9.26 -2.03
N THR A 344 16.70 -10.52 -2.42
CA THR A 344 17.79 -11.38 -2.86
C THR A 344 18.37 -10.90 -4.19
N ALA A 345 17.51 -10.58 -5.17
CA ALA A 345 17.96 -10.11 -6.47
C ALA A 345 18.62 -8.72 -6.38
N ALA A 346 18.15 -7.84 -5.50
CA ALA A 346 18.74 -6.51 -5.31
C ALA A 346 20.17 -6.55 -4.76
N LEU A 347 20.61 -7.66 -4.16
CA LEU A 347 22.00 -7.85 -3.73
C LEU A 347 22.90 -8.29 -4.90
N ASP A 348 22.37 -8.68 -6.05
CA ASP A 348 23.13 -9.02 -7.25
C ASP A 348 22.41 -8.50 -8.52
N PRO A 349 22.34 -7.17 -8.70
CA PRO A 349 21.51 -6.57 -9.75
C PRO A 349 22.11 -6.69 -11.17
N GLY A 350 23.38 -7.09 -11.31
CA GLY A 350 24.11 -7.09 -12.58
C GLY A 350 24.46 -5.68 -13.07
N LEU A 351 23.45 -4.91 -13.47
CA LEU A 351 23.58 -3.52 -13.93
C LEU A 351 22.85 -2.55 -12.99
N ILE A 352 23.45 -1.38 -12.82
CA ILE A 352 22.84 -0.25 -12.12
C ILE A 352 22.82 1.00 -12.99
N LEU A 353 21.89 1.90 -12.68
CA LEU A 353 21.80 3.26 -13.21
C LEU A 353 22.10 4.22 -12.08
N ASP A 354 23.23 4.91 -12.18
CA ASP A 354 23.66 5.86 -11.16
C ASP A 354 23.39 7.30 -11.61
N THR A 355 23.01 8.16 -10.66
CA THR A 355 22.71 9.58 -10.87
C THR A 355 23.47 10.38 -9.82
N SER A 356 24.20 11.41 -10.26
CA SER A 356 25.05 12.21 -9.39
C SER A 356 24.29 13.37 -8.74
N TYR A 357 24.88 13.96 -7.70
CA TYR A 357 24.40 15.22 -7.12
C TYR A 357 24.32 16.34 -8.16
N ASN A 358 25.31 16.40 -9.07
CA ASN A 358 25.35 17.41 -10.12
C ASN A 358 24.20 17.26 -11.12
N ASP A 359 23.76 16.02 -11.39
CA ASP A 359 22.60 15.78 -12.25
C ASP A 359 21.31 16.27 -11.57
N TYR A 360 21.16 16.06 -10.26
CA TYR A 360 20.04 16.62 -9.51
C TYR A 360 20.07 18.15 -9.47
N MET A 361 21.26 18.75 -9.33
CA MET A 361 21.42 20.21 -9.42
C MET A 361 21.06 20.73 -10.82
N ALA A 362 21.53 20.07 -11.89
CA ALA A 362 21.18 20.42 -13.27
C ALA A 362 19.68 20.28 -13.54
N PHE A 363 19.03 19.25 -12.98
CA PHE A 363 17.58 19.10 -13.03
C PHE A 363 16.87 20.26 -12.34
N LEU A 364 17.25 20.55 -11.11
CA LEU A 364 16.65 21.64 -10.34
C LEU A 364 16.84 22.99 -11.04
N CYS A 365 18.00 23.24 -11.62
CA CYS A 365 18.28 24.45 -12.41
C CYS A 365 17.48 24.54 -13.71
N GLY A 366 16.97 23.42 -14.23
CA GLY A 366 16.03 23.40 -15.35
C GLY A 366 14.60 23.82 -14.97
N ILE A 367 14.25 23.83 -13.68
CA ILE A 367 12.93 24.24 -13.20
C ILE A 367 12.85 25.77 -13.21
N ASN A 368 11.84 26.32 -13.90
CA ASN A 368 11.68 27.76 -14.02
C ASN A 368 11.52 28.43 -12.63
N GLY A 369 12.32 29.47 -12.37
CA GLY A 369 12.28 30.23 -11.12
C GLY A 369 12.95 29.56 -9.90
N SER A 370 13.55 28.38 -10.04
CA SER A 370 14.17 27.67 -8.91
C SER A 370 15.52 28.24 -8.48
N ALA A 371 16.22 28.97 -9.34
CA ALA A 371 17.62 29.38 -9.14
C ALA A 371 17.87 30.19 -7.85
N PRO A 372 17.06 31.20 -7.47
CA PRO A 372 17.26 31.92 -6.21
C PRO A 372 17.08 31.02 -4.98
N VAL A 373 16.11 30.10 -5.04
CA VAL A 373 15.83 29.14 -3.97
C VAL A 373 17.00 28.16 -3.82
N LEU A 374 17.54 27.65 -4.92
CA LEU A 374 18.71 26.79 -4.94
C LEU A 374 19.90 27.47 -4.28
N LEU A 375 20.27 28.66 -4.75
CA LEU A 375 21.39 29.42 -4.21
C LEU A 375 21.25 29.65 -2.69
N ASN A 376 20.06 30.02 -2.22
CA ASN A 376 19.82 30.27 -0.81
C ASN A 376 19.98 29.01 0.07
N TYR A 377 19.57 27.84 -0.43
CA TYR A 377 19.61 26.59 0.35
C TYR A 377 20.89 25.77 0.19
N THR A 378 21.53 25.81 -0.96
CA THR A 378 22.74 25.02 -1.26
C THR A 378 24.02 25.83 -1.23
N GLY A 379 23.92 27.17 -1.36
CA GLY A 379 25.07 28.05 -1.57
C GLY A 379 25.66 27.94 -2.99
N GLU A 380 25.05 27.15 -3.87
CA GLU A 380 25.52 26.88 -5.23
C GLU A 380 24.61 27.57 -6.26
N SER A 381 25.20 28.33 -7.18
CA SER A 381 24.47 28.96 -8.28
C SER A 381 24.23 27.98 -9.42
N CYS A 382 23.12 28.18 -10.14
CA CYS A 382 22.86 27.45 -11.36
C CYS A 382 23.89 27.81 -12.44
N GLY A 383 24.57 26.79 -12.97
CA GLY A 383 25.45 26.91 -14.13
C GLY A 383 24.67 26.99 -15.46
N VAL A 384 25.40 26.84 -16.57
CA VAL A 384 24.83 26.88 -17.92
C VAL A 384 24.08 25.59 -18.29
N SER A 385 24.42 24.46 -17.66
CA SER A 385 23.83 23.16 -17.95
C SER A 385 22.55 22.91 -17.17
N THR A 386 21.47 22.58 -17.89
CA THR A 386 20.18 22.16 -17.31
C THR A 386 19.80 20.76 -17.80
N MET A 387 18.93 20.07 -17.06
CA MET A 387 18.46 18.72 -17.39
C MET A 387 16.96 18.60 -17.14
N ASN A 388 16.23 17.81 -17.94
CA ASN A 388 14.82 17.51 -17.66
C ASN A 388 14.70 16.25 -16.81
N GLY A 389 13.56 16.07 -16.13
CA GLY A 389 13.32 14.90 -15.29
C GLY A 389 13.47 13.56 -16.04
N ALA A 390 12.99 13.49 -17.28
CA ALA A 390 13.11 12.29 -18.11
C ALA A 390 14.57 11.93 -18.48
N ASP A 391 15.48 12.90 -18.43
CA ASP A 391 16.88 12.76 -18.84
C ASP A 391 17.78 12.34 -17.67
N LEU A 392 17.30 12.43 -16.42
CA LEU A 392 17.99 11.83 -15.26
C LEU A 392 18.21 10.33 -15.49
N ASN A 393 19.36 9.81 -15.08
CA ASN A 393 19.75 8.42 -15.28
C ASN A 393 19.08 7.48 -14.25
N MET A 394 17.75 7.52 -14.22
CA MET A 394 16.90 6.78 -13.28
C MET A 394 16.47 5.42 -13.85
N PRO A 395 16.20 4.41 -13.00
CA PRO A 395 15.75 3.07 -13.41
C PRO A 395 14.29 3.03 -13.92
N SER A 396 13.82 4.11 -14.56
CA SER A 396 12.50 4.25 -15.18
C SER A 396 12.55 5.33 -16.25
N ILE A 397 11.62 5.30 -17.20
CA ILE A 397 11.40 6.40 -18.15
C ILE A 397 9.93 6.81 -18.09
N THR A 398 9.66 8.00 -17.60
CA THR A 398 8.33 8.62 -17.64
C THR A 398 8.38 9.83 -18.55
N ILE A 399 7.47 9.88 -19.52
CA ILE A 399 7.28 11.04 -20.39
C ILE A 399 5.85 11.54 -20.18
N SER A 400 5.69 12.61 -19.41
CA SER A 400 4.40 13.24 -19.11
C SER A 400 3.70 13.82 -20.34
N LYS A 401 4.46 14.17 -21.36
CA LYS A 401 3.94 14.77 -22.59
C LYS A 401 4.85 14.44 -23.76
N LEU A 402 4.57 13.33 -24.43
CA LEU A 402 5.26 12.98 -25.66
C LEU A 402 4.64 13.76 -26.83
N ASN A 403 5.36 14.76 -27.32
CA ASN A 403 5.03 15.49 -28.55
C ASN A 403 5.93 15.00 -29.69
N GLN A 404 5.33 14.36 -30.69
CA GLN A 404 6.00 13.74 -31.84
C GLN A 404 7.02 12.65 -31.47
N SER A 405 8.24 13.03 -31.07
CA SER A 405 9.29 12.08 -30.73
C SER A 405 10.20 12.60 -29.63
N ARG A 406 10.77 11.68 -28.86
CA ARG A 406 11.79 11.99 -27.86
C ARG A 406 12.85 10.90 -27.82
N LYS A 407 14.11 11.31 -27.74
CA LYS A 407 15.24 10.42 -27.44
C LYS A 407 15.60 10.57 -25.96
N VAL A 408 15.75 9.45 -25.27
CA VAL A 408 16.19 9.37 -23.87
C VAL A 408 17.41 8.45 -23.81
N GLN A 409 18.38 8.78 -22.96
CA GLN A 409 19.57 7.96 -22.74
C GLN A 409 19.56 7.40 -21.31
N ARG A 410 20.02 6.15 -21.18
CA ARG A 410 20.29 5.50 -19.90
C ARG A 410 21.70 4.94 -19.91
N MET A 411 22.50 5.31 -18.92
CA MET A 411 23.86 4.84 -18.74
C MET A 411 23.87 3.73 -17.70
N LEU A 412 24.15 2.52 -18.14
CA LEU A 412 24.19 1.31 -17.33
C LEU A 412 25.64 1.06 -16.90
N THR A 413 25.88 0.82 -15.61
CA THR A 413 27.19 0.42 -15.09
C THR A 413 27.12 -1.05 -14.67
N ASN A 414 28.04 -1.89 -15.16
CA ASN A 414 28.13 -3.28 -14.75
C ASN A 414 28.89 -3.40 -13.41
N ILE A 415 28.22 -3.91 -12.39
CA ILE A 415 28.79 -4.13 -11.04
C ILE A 415 29.04 -5.60 -10.73
N ALA A 416 28.66 -6.49 -11.66
CA ALA A 416 28.92 -7.92 -11.59
C ALA A 416 30.14 -8.29 -12.45
N GLY A 417 30.25 -9.57 -12.82
CA GLY A 417 31.27 -10.06 -13.75
C GLY A 417 31.00 -9.66 -15.21
N ASN A 418 31.93 -10.00 -16.09
CA ASN A 418 31.78 -9.78 -17.54
C ASN A 418 30.55 -10.52 -18.07
N GLU A 419 29.67 -9.80 -18.76
CA GLU A 419 28.38 -10.34 -19.19
C GLU A 419 27.90 -9.73 -20.52
N THR A 420 27.12 -10.52 -21.26
CA THR A 420 26.44 -10.07 -22.48
C THR A 420 24.95 -9.99 -22.24
N TYR A 421 24.35 -8.84 -22.54
CA TYR A 421 22.92 -8.59 -22.38
C TYR A 421 22.21 -8.55 -23.73
N ILE A 422 20.99 -9.11 -23.76
CA ILE A 422 20.02 -8.95 -24.84
C ILE A 422 18.91 -8.02 -24.35
N VAL A 423 18.56 -7.03 -25.17
CA VAL A 423 17.56 -6.01 -24.84
C VAL A 423 16.25 -6.30 -25.58
N GLY A 424 15.16 -6.44 -24.83
CA GLY A 424 13.79 -6.53 -25.32
C GLY A 424 12.91 -5.43 -24.74
N TRP A 425 11.75 -5.17 -25.33
CA TRP A 425 10.82 -4.17 -24.80
C TRP A 425 9.38 -4.44 -25.21
N SER A 426 8.45 -3.89 -24.41
CA SER A 426 7.04 -3.73 -24.78
C SER A 426 6.72 -2.24 -24.85
N ALA A 427 6.14 -1.80 -25.96
CA ALA A 427 5.83 -0.39 -26.16
C ALA A 427 4.53 0.01 -25.42
N PRO A 428 4.48 1.21 -24.81
CA PRO A 428 3.23 1.81 -24.36
C PRO A 428 2.23 1.97 -25.51
N ASN A 429 0.94 1.79 -25.22
CA ASN A 429 -0.10 2.02 -26.21
C ASN A 429 -0.03 3.46 -26.77
N GLY A 430 -0.16 3.62 -28.09
CA GLY A 430 0.00 4.92 -28.78
C GLY A 430 1.43 5.41 -28.95
N VAL A 431 2.44 4.57 -28.65
CA VAL A 431 3.86 4.89 -28.79
C VAL A 431 4.60 3.76 -29.52
N SER A 432 5.46 4.11 -30.47
CA SER A 432 6.47 3.21 -31.03
C SER A 432 7.80 3.39 -30.32
N ILE A 433 8.49 2.29 -29.99
CA ILE A 433 9.76 2.30 -29.28
C ILE A 433 10.85 1.59 -30.07
N LYS A 434 12.02 2.22 -30.12
CA LYS A 434 13.27 1.61 -30.59
C LYS A 434 14.36 1.80 -29.53
N VAL A 435 14.99 0.70 -29.14
CA VAL A 435 16.11 0.71 -28.19
C VAL A 435 17.38 0.22 -28.87
N THR A 436 18.51 0.92 -28.65
CA THR A 436 19.82 0.56 -29.21
C THR A 436 20.96 0.74 -28.19
N PRO A 437 21.92 -0.20 -28.11
CA PRO A 437 22.01 -1.44 -28.91
C PRO A 437 21.02 -2.52 -28.45
N LYS A 438 20.68 -3.47 -29.33
CA LYS A 438 19.81 -4.63 -29.00
C LYS A 438 20.55 -5.75 -28.26
N ARG A 439 21.88 -5.77 -28.36
CA ARG A 439 22.76 -6.71 -27.67
C ARG A 439 24.10 -6.02 -27.43
N PHE A 440 24.69 -6.21 -26.27
CA PHE A 440 26.01 -5.67 -25.95
C PHE A 440 26.74 -6.54 -24.94
N PHE A 441 28.06 -6.52 -25.01
CA PHE A 441 28.96 -7.02 -23.97
C PHE A 441 29.38 -5.85 -23.09
N VAL A 442 29.44 -6.07 -21.78
CA VAL A 442 29.97 -5.08 -20.84
C VAL A 442 30.86 -5.77 -19.81
N ALA A 443 32.11 -5.34 -19.71
CA ALA A 443 33.04 -5.85 -18.72
C ALA A 443 32.70 -5.30 -17.32
N SER A 444 33.17 -5.97 -16.27
CA SER A 444 33.01 -5.50 -14.89
C SER A 444 33.56 -4.07 -14.72
N GLY A 445 32.80 -3.21 -14.06
CA GLY A 445 33.11 -1.79 -13.85
C GLY A 445 32.97 -0.90 -15.08
N GLN A 446 32.66 -1.45 -16.25
CA GLN A 446 32.46 -0.66 -17.48
C GLN A 446 31.00 -0.21 -17.64
N GLN A 447 30.83 0.81 -18.47
CA GLN A 447 29.54 1.43 -18.74
C GLN A 447 29.04 1.13 -20.16
N GLN A 448 27.72 1.04 -20.31
CA GLN A 448 27.04 0.96 -21.59
C GLN A 448 25.91 1.99 -21.66
N ILE A 449 25.88 2.78 -22.73
CA ILE A 449 24.77 3.70 -23.00
C ILE A 449 23.69 2.97 -23.81
N LEU A 450 22.47 3.05 -23.31
CA LEU A 450 21.25 2.62 -23.98
C LEU A 450 20.50 3.85 -24.50
N ASN A 451 20.26 3.91 -25.81
CA ASN A 451 19.46 4.95 -26.43
C ASN A 451 18.04 4.44 -26.65
N VAL A 452 17.06 5.16 -26.12
CA VAL A 452 15.63 4.86 -26.23
C VAL A 452 14.97 5.96 -27.06
N PHE A 453 14.40 5.58 -28.20
CA PHE A 453 13.65 6.47 -29.08
C PHE A 453 12.16 6.16 -28.92
N LEU A 454 11.38 7.17 -28.54
CA LEU A 454 9.93 7.10 -28.41
C LEU A 454 9.29 7.98 -29.48
N ASN A 455 8.37 7.42 -30.27
CA ASN A 455 7.59 8.15 -31.26
C ASN A 455 6.10 8.01 -30.96
N ALA A 456 5.39 9.13 -30.86
CA ALA A 456 3.95 9.17 -30.75
C ALA A 456 3.30 8.64 -32.03
N THR A 457 2.38 7.68 -31.89
CA THR A 457 1.61 7.14 -33.02
C THR A 457 0.13 7.47 -32.95
N MET A 458 -0.39 7.77 -31.75
CA MET A 458 -1.79 8.13 -31.52
C MET A 458 -1.90 9.13 -30.37
N ASN A 459 -2.85 10.07 -30.47
CA ASN A 459 -3.17 10.96 -29.36
C ASN A 459 -3.85 10.21 -28.21
N SER A 460 -3.41 10.44 -26.98
CA SER A 460 -4.00 9.89 -25.76
C SER A 460 -3.81 10.82 -24.57
N THR A 461 -4.91 11.18 -23.91
CA THR A 461 -4.88 11.91 -22.64
C THR A 461 -4.71 11.00 -21.42
N THR A 462 -4.80 9.68 -21.62
CA THR A 462 -4.56 8.69 -20.56
C THR A 462 -3.13 8.16 -20.62
N PRO A 463 -2.49 7.91 -19.47
CA PRO A 463 -1.19 7.27 -19.43
C PRO A 463 -1.23 5.86 -20.01
N SER A 464 -0.21 5.51 -20.79
CA SER A 464 0.06 4.17 -21.26
C SER A 464 1.40 3.67 -20.76
N PHE A 465 1.57 2.35 -20.69
CA PHE A 465 2.69 1.73 -19.99
C PHE A 465 3.40 0.68 -20.83
N GLY A 466 4.71 0.57 -20.64
CA GLY A 466 5.57 -0.39 -21.30
C GLY A 466 6.74 -0.77 -20.41
N ARG A 467 7.71 -1.50 -20.97
CA ARG A 467 8.93 -1.87 -20.26
C ARG A 467 10.08 -2.09 -21.22
N ILE A 468 11.30 -1.88 -20.75
CA ILE A 468 12.52 -2.37 -21.37
C ILE A 468 13.09 -3.43 -20.42
N GLY A 469 13.35 -4.62 -20.95
CA GLY A 469 13.97 -5.72 -20.23
C GLY A 469 15.35 -6.02 -20.81
N LEU A 470 16.33 -6.21 -19.94
CA LEU A 470 17.65 -6.71 -20.33
C LEU A 470 17.86 -8.07 -19.65
N VAL A 471 18.21 -9.07 -20.45
CA VAL A 471 18.50 -10.42 -19.96
C VAL A 471 19.96 -10.73 -20.26
N GLY A 472 20.73 -10.93 -19.19
CA GLY A 472 22.13 -11.27 -19.25
C GLY A 472 22.35 -12.78 -19.35
N ASN A 473 23.42 -13.19 -20.04
CA ASN A 473 23.75 -14.60 -20.21
C ASN A 473 24.32 -15.28 -18.95
N LYS A 474 24.44 -14.57 -17.83
CA LYS A 474 24.73 -15.11 -16.49
C LYS A 474 23.51 -15.14 -15.57
N GLY A 475 22.33 -14.78 -16.09
CA GLY A 475 21.05 -14.87 -15.38
C GLY A 475 20.54 -13.56 -14.79
N HIS A 476 21.30 -12.47 -14.90
CA HIS A 476 20.82 -11.15 -14.46
C HIS A 476 19.65 -10.67 -15.34
N VAL A 477 18.64 -10.12 -14.69
CA VAL A 477 17.47 -9.53 -15.35
C VAL A 477 17.28 -8.12 -14.82
N VAL A 478 17.26 -7.16 -15.74
CA VAL A 478 17.12 -5.73 -15.44
C VAL A 478 15.85 -5.23 -16.11
N ASN A 479 14.94 -4.66 -15.32
CA ASN A 479 13.68 -4.12 -15.81
C ASN A 479 13.64 -2.60 -15.65
N ILE A 480 13.23 -1.90 -16.70
CA ILE A 480 13.04 -0.44 -16.72
C ILE A 480 11.60 -0.16 -17.15
N PRO A 481 10.69 0.22 -16.23
CA PRO A 481 9.32 0.57 -16.57
C PRO A 481 9.27 1.85 -17.42
N LEU A 482 8.28 1.87 -18.33
CA LEU A 482 7.99 3.01 -19.19
C LEU A 482 6.57 3.51 -18.89
N SER A 483 6.40 4.82 -18.76
CA SER A 483 5.09 5.47 -18.62
C SER A 483 5.03 6.68 -19.56
N VAL A 484 4.01 6.77 -20.41
CA VAL A 484 3.92 7.84 -21.40
C VAL A 484 2.49 8.37 -21.50
N ILE A 485 2.32 9.69 -21.56
CA ILE A 485 1.08 10.34 -21.99
C ILE A 485 1.37 11.02 -23.34
N VAL A 486 0.52 10.80 -24.35
CA VAL A 486 0.78 11.23 -25.72
C VAL A 486 -0.12 12.40 -26.12
N LYS A 487 0.48 13.57 -26.35
CA LYS A 487 -0.24 14.77 -26.77
C LYS A 487 0.42 15.38 -27.99
N ILE A 488 -0.04 14.97 -29.17
CA ILE A 488 0.30 15.53 -30.49
C ILE A 488 -0.51 16.81 -30.65
N SER A 489 0.16 17.94 -30.49
CA SER A 489 -0.33 19.24 -30.93
C SER A 489 -0.02 19.38 -32.43
N TYR A 490 -1.06 19.44 -33.26
CA TYR A 490 -0.90 19.91 -34.64
C TYR A 490 -0.78 21.43 -34.58
N HIS A 491 0.31 22.00 -35.10
CA HIS A 491 0.31 23.40 -35.46
C HIS A 491 -0.68 23.55 -36.62
N SER A 492 -1.86 24.12 -36.36
CA SER A 492 -2.65 24.70 -37.44
C SER A 492 -1.84 25.87 -37.98
N THR A 493 -1.15 25.66 -39.09
CA THR A 493 -0.74 26.77 -39.94
C THR A 493 -2.04 27.40 -40.43
N ASN A 494 -2.42 28.54 -39.86
CA ASN A 494 -3.44 29.40 -40.43
C ASN A 494 -2.91 29.84 -41.80
N SER A 495 -3.43 29.20 -42.84
CA SER A 495 -3.35 29.65 -44.23
C SER A 495 -4.20 30.89 -44.46
#